data_AF-A0A7C5TFI4-F1
#
_entry.id   AF-A0A7C5TFI4-F1
#
_cell.length_a   1.000
_cell.length_b   1.000
_cell.length_c   1.000
_cell.angle_alpha   90.00
_cell.angle_beta   90.00
_cell.angle_gamma   90.00
#
_symmetry.space_group_name_H-M   'P 1'
#
loop_
_entity.id
_entity.type
_entity.pdbx_description
1 polymer ?
#
loop_
_entity_poly.entity_id
_entity_poly.type
_entity_poly.pdbx_seq_one_letter_code
_entity_poly.pdbx_strand_id
1 'polypeptide(L)'
;MARTVCPGLERTVSGYLCTYAQRSINPFQWYCFGDYYECPIYVQYMRSRGAQAKAETKPAQTIQPLQQQQTQQAVTATATTTVVTTRTETTLEAEDELIRSSESIIARFEGNAKALNDKWKDYESSVQSTRQNWDTEKAKLRRYIMILERIRNKYGDDLKEVELRRSMGLIDDDTYNKLKDSIQKRFDKVDNKLKELNARYQEIETTINQHYRRLLLTTVTPEVSKLKLSLAKLEEMYRDGKISKEVYEKLKAEIEGVIS
;
A
#
# COMPACT_ATOMS: atom_id res chain seq x y z
N MET A 1 -29.69 -4.16 28.81
CA MET A 1 -28.32 -3.74 28.46
C MET A 1 -27.44 -4.97 28.63
N ALA A 2 -26.89 -5.51 27.54
CA ALA A 2 -25.97 -6.65 27.64
C ALA A 2 -24.73 -6.19 28.40
N ARG A 3 -24.27 -6.98 29.38
CA ARG A 3 -23.07 -6.65 30.14
C ARG A 3 -21.87 -6.70 29.18
N THR A 4 -20.87 -5.84 29.37
CA THR A 4 -19.64 -5.87 28.55
C THR A 4 -18.64 -6.91 29.06
N VAL A 5 -18.89 -7.50 30.23
CA VAL A 5 -18.03 -8.45 30.92
C VAL A 5 -18.86 -9.65 31.38
N CYS A 6 -18.29 -10.85 31.26
CA CYS A 6 -18.91 -12.09 31.71
C CYS A 6 -19.35 -12.00 33.19
N PRO A 7 -20.61 -12.34 33.52
CA PRO A 7 -21.09 -12.31 34.90
C PRO A 7 -20.37 -13.29 35.83
N GLY A 8 -19.72 -14.32 35.26
CA GLY A 8 -18.95 -15.30 36.01
C GLY A 8 -17.48 -14.93 36.21
N LEU A 9 -17.06 -13.72 35.83
CA LEU A 9 -15.67 -13.29 36.01
C LEU A 9 -15.50 -12.52 37.33
N GLU A 10 -14.68 -13.06 38.21
CA GLU A 10 -14.34 -12.44 39.50
C GLU A 10 -12.85 -12.11 39.57
N ARG A 11 -12.51 -10.96 40.16
CA ARG A 11 -11.11 -10.57 40.38
C ARG A 11 -10.66 -11.02 41.76
N THR A 12 -9.58 -11.78 41.81
CA THR A 12 -8.95 -12.27 43.04
C THR A 12 -7.57 -11.63 43.25
N VAL A 13 -6.98 -11.81 44.42
CA VAL A 13 -5.64 -11.26 44.76
C VAL A 13 -4.54 -11.81 43.83
N SER A 14 -4.74 -13.01 43.29
CA SER A 14 -3.80 -13.72 42.42
C SER A 14 -4.16 -13.72 40.93
N GLY A 15 -5.21 -13.00 40.50
CA GLY A 15 -5.63 -12.96 39.09
C GLY A 15 -7.14 -12.91 38.92
N TYR A 16 -7.67 -13.62 37.91
CA TYR A 16 -9.10 -13.69 37.64
C TYR A 16 -9.61 -15.12 37.76
N LEU A 17 -10.81 -15.29 38.32
CA LEU A 17 -11.46 -16.57 38.55
C LEU A 17 -12.75 -16.64 37.74
N CYS A 18 -12.97 -17.76 37.06
CA CYS A 18 -14.27 -18.08 36.49
C CYS A 18 -15.12 -18.79 37.54
N THR A 19 -16.16 -18.14 38.06
CA THR A 19 -17.05 -18.71 39.08
C THR A 19 -17.93 -19.84 38.54
N TYR A 20 -18.13 -19.93 37.23
CA TYR A 20 -18.85 -21.04 36.60
C TYR A 20 -18.04 -22.34 36.50
N ALA A 21 -16.72 -22.23 36.39
CA ALA A 21 -15.80 -23.38 36.30
C ALA A 21 -14.92 -23.55 37.55
N GLN A 22 -15.05 -22.65 38.54
CA GLN A 22 -14.25 -22.60 39.77
C GLN A 22 -12.74 -22.72 39.52
N ARG A 23 -12.25 -22.08 38.45
CA ARG A 23 -10.84 -22.14 38.04
C ARG A 23 -10.28 -20.76 37.70
N SER A 24 -8.98 -20.59 37.93
CA SER A 24 -8.25 -19.39 37.48
C SER A 24 -8.28 -19.31 35.96
N ILE A 25 -8.50 -18.10 35.41
CA ILE A 25 -8.60 -17.86 33.98
C ILE A 25 -7.92 -16.54 33.62
N ASN A 26 -7.37 -16.45 32.41
CA ASN A 26 -6.89 -15.20 31.85
C ASN A 26 -8.00 -14.57 30.98
N PRO A 27 -8.59 -13.42 31.38
CA PRO A 27 -9.70 -12.82 30.65
C PRO A 27 -9.36 -12.34 29.24
N PHE A 28 -8.07 -12.13 28.94
CA PHE A 28 -7.61 -11.70 27.61
C PHE A 28 -7.42 -12.86 26.63
N GLN A 29 -7.33 -14.10 27.14
CA GLN A 29 -7.19 -15.31 26.33
C GLN A 29 -8.50 -16.10 26.24
N TRP A 30 -9.56 -15.59 26.85
CA TRP A 30 -10.88 -16.20 26.92
C TRP A 30 -11.95 -15.18 26.56
N TYR A 31 -13.14 -15.65 26.22
CA TYR A 31 -14.31 -14.87 25.81
C TYR A 31 -14.90 -13.97 26.92
N CYS A 32 -14.17 -13.67 28.00
CA CYS A 32 -14.72 -13.00 29.17
C CYS A 32 -15.11 -11.53 28.94
N PHE A 33 -14.58 -10.90 27.89
CA PHE A 33 -14.89 -9.53 27.49
C PHE A 33 -15.59 -9.49 26.13
N GLY A 34 -16.70 -8.76 26.04
CA GLY A 34 -17.40 -8.50 24.77
C GLY A 34 -18.21 -9.68 24.22
N ASP A 35 -17.67 -10.90 24.27
CA ASP A 35 -18.22 -12.08 23.57
C ASP A 35 -18.48 -13.27 24.51
N TYR A 36 -18.73 -13.02 25.80
CA TYR A 36 -18.93 -14.07 26.80
C TYR A 36 -20.15 -14.95 26.54
N TYR A 37 -21.11 -14.47 25.76
CA TYR A 37 -22.26 -15.24 25.28
C TYR A 37 -21.86 -16.38 24.31
N GLU A 38 -20.67 -16.33 23.72
CA GLU A 38 -20.09 -17.41 22.90
C GLU A 38 -19.17 -18.34 23.72
N CYS A 39 -18.88 -18.01 24.98
CA CYS A 39 -18.02 -18.83 25.83
C CYS A 39 -18.66 -20.20 26.11
N PRO A 40 -18.00 -21.34 25.79
CA PRO A 40 -18.56 -22.67 26.03
C PRO A 40 -18.96 -22.92 27.48
N ILE A 41 -18.16 -22.41 28.43
CA ILE A 41 -18.41 -22.53 29.87
C ILE A 41 -19.68 -21.76 30.25
N TYR A 42 -19.83 -20.53 29.75
CA TYR A 42 -21.02 -19.71 30.01
C TYR A 42 -22.26 -20.33 29.39
N VAL A 43 -22.19 -20.74 28.12
CA VAL A 43 -23.30 -21.38 27.40
C VAL A 43 -23.73 -22.66 28.11
N GLN A 44 -22.79 -23.50 28.54
CA GLN A 44 -23.08 -24.72 29.30
C GLN A 44 -23.71 -24.41 30.67
N TYR A 45 -23.16 -23.43 31.40
CA TYR A 45 -23.70 -23.00 32.69
C TYR A 45 -25.14 -22.48 32.57
N MET A 46 -25.40 -21.62 31.58
CA MET A 46 -26.74 -21.07 31.33
C MET A 46 -27.73 -22.15 30.89
N ARG A 47 -27.30 -23.12 30.07
CA ARG A 47 -28.12 -24.30 29.72
C ARG A 47 -28.42 -25.18 30.93
N SER A 48 -27.49 -25.34 31.87
CA SER A 48 -27.68 -26.14 33.09
C SER A 48 -28.66 -25.51 34.09
N ARG A 49 -28.86 -24.19 34.02
CA ARG A 49 -29.73 -23.43 34.94
C ARG A 49 -31.20 -23.33 34.54
N GLY A 50 -31.60 -23.83 33.37
CA GLY A 50 -33.00 -24.06 33.00
C GLY A 50 -33.97 -22.86 33.09
N ALA A 51 -34.39 -22.32 31.95
CA ALA A 51 -35.65 -21.59 31.75
C ALA A 51 -36.00 -20.35 32.63
N GLN A 52 -35.08 -19.77 33.41
CA GLN A 52 -35.30 -18.44 34.04
C GLN A 52 -34.30 -17.35 33.67
N ALA A 53 -33.22 -17.69 32.95
CA ALA A 53 -32.28 -16.68 32.45
C ALA A 53 -32.50 -16.48 30.95
N LYS A 54 -33.05 -15.32 30.56
CA LYS A 54 -33.10 -14.91 29.15
C LYS A 54 -31.67 -14.98 28.59
N ALA A 55 -31.47 -15.72 27.51
CA ALA A 55 -30.20 -15.72 26.78
C ALA A 55 -29.90 -14.29 26.33
N GLU A 56 -28.78 -13.73 26.80
CA GLU A 56 -28.33 -12.42 26.37
C GLU A 56 -27.82 -12.53 24.93
N THR A 57 -28.56 -11.98 23.97
CA THR A 57 -28.14 -11.84 22.57
C THR A 57 -27.36 -10.54 22.37
N LYS A 58 -26.38 -10.60 21.45
CA LYS A 58 -25.52 -9.50 20.99
C LYS A 58 -26.32 -8.19 20.78
N PRO A 59 -25.82 -7.00 21.19
CA PRO A 59 -26.50 -5.74 20.93
C PRO A 59 -26.68 -5.51 19.43
N ALA A 60 -27.93 -5.52 18.96
CA ALA A 60 -28.28 -4.99 17.65
C ALA A 60 -28.18 -3.46 17.70
N GLN A 61 -27.23 -2.88 16.98
CA GLN A 61 -27.22 -1.45 16.72
C GLN A 61 -28.38 -1.10 15.79
N THR A 62 -29.18 -0.13 16.23
CA THR A 62 -30.42 0.34 15.63
C THR A 62 -30.18 1.09 14.33
N ILE A 63 -30.70 0.59 13.21
CA ILE A 63 -31.33 1.42 12.17
C ILE A 63 -32.61 0.69 11.72
N GLN A 64 -33.74 1.38 11.84
CA GLN A 64 -35.10 1.01 11.38
C GLN A 64 -35.56 2.10 10.38
N PRO A 65 -36.68 1.97 9.63
CA PRO A 65 -37.58 0.81 9.45
C PRO A 65 -38.13 0.62 8.00
N LEU A 66 -38.80 -0.51 7.70
CA LEU A 66 -40.21 -0.52 7.23
C LEU A 66 -40.84 -1.95 7.15
N GLN A 67 -41.86 -2.15 7.99
CA GLN A 67 -43.17 -2.82 7.76
C GLN A 67 -43.32 -4.04 6.82
N GLN A 68 -43.82 -5.18 7.34
CA GLN A 68 -45.25 -5.57 7.27
C GLN A 68 -45.55 -6.90 8.00
N GLN A 69 -46.80 -7.04 8.42
CA GLN A 69 -47.40 -7.99 9.37
C GLN A 69 -47.78 -9.37 8.78
N GLN A 70 -48.12 -10.29 9.70
CA GLN A 70 -49.07 -11.44 9.65
C GLN A 70 -48.35 -12.77 10.00
N THR A 71 -48.85 -13.71 10.81
CA THR A 71 -50.10 -13.91 11.59
C THR A 71 -49.83 -14.95 12.69
N GLN A 72 -50.68 -14.97 13.70
CA GLN A 72 -50.73 -15.87 14.85
C GLN A 72 -51.05 -17.32 14.47
N GLN A 73 -50.61 -18.30 15.28
CA GLN A 73 -51.52 -19.26 15.93
C GLN A 73 -50.83 -20.08 17.02
N ALA A 74 -51.52 -20.20 18.15
CA ALA A 74 -51.19 -21.02 19.31
C ALA A 74 -51.91 -22.36 19.22
N VAL A 75 -51.25 -23.45 19.63
CA VAL A 75 -51.92 -24.66 20.14
C VAL A 75 -51.05 -25.36 21.19
N THR A 76 -51.56 -25.27 22.42
CA THR A 76 -51.64 -26.30 23.48
C THR A 76 -50.74 -27.54 23.44
N ALA A 77 -49.93 -27.63 24.51
CA ALA A 77 -49.56 -28.77 25.34
C ALA A 77 -49.91 -30.21 24.88
N THR A 78 -48.88 -31.06 24.84
CA THR A 78 -48.94 -32.43 25.35
C THR A 78 -47.56 -32.87 25.83
N ALA A 79 -47.51 -33.26 27.10
CA ALA A 79 -46.38 -33.96 27.69
C ALA A 79 -46.40 -35.42 27.20
N THR A 80 -45.25 -35.95 26.78
CA THR A 80 -44.88 -37.36 27.04
C THR A 80 -43.40 -37.59 26.73
N THR A 81 -42.69 -38.00 27.78
CA THR A 81 -41.77 -39.14 27.80
C THR A 81 -40.54 -39.13 26.89
N THR A 82 -39.41 -38.82 27.52
CA THR A 82 -38.09 -39.48 27.38
C THR A 82 -37.87 -40.38 26.17
N VAL A 83 -37.01 -39.92 25.26
CA VAL A 83 -35.90 -40.73 24.74
C VAL A 83 -34.61 -39.90 24.88
N VAL A 84 -33.88 -40.23 25.93
CA VAL A 84 -32.46 -39.95 26.07
C VAL A 84 -31.76 -40.73 24.96
N THR A 85 -31.23 -40.07 23.92
CA THR A 85 -30.06 -40.44 23.10
C THR A 85 -30.00 -39.47 21.91
N THR A 86 -29.28 -38.34 22.04
CA THR A 86 -28.90 -37.46 20.90
C THR A 86 -27.94 -36.32 21.28
N ARG A 87 -27.48 -36.25 22.54
CA ARG A 87 -26.74 -35.08 23.04
C ARG A 87 -25.25 -35.08 22.68
N THR A 88 -24.70 -36.23 22.29
CA THR A 88 -23.28 -36.37 21.90
C THR A 88 -23.05 -36.03 20.42
N GLU A 89 -24.02 -36.33 19.54
CA GLU A 89 -23.90 -36.04 18.10
C GLU A 89 -23.98 -34.54 17.80
N THR A 90 -24.87 -33.81 18.49
CA THR A 90 -25.08 -32.37 18.27
C THR A 90 -23.93 -31.47 18.73
N THR A 91 -23.00 -31.97 19.57
CA THR A 91 -21.80 -31.23 19.99
C THR A 91 -20.63 -31.48 19.06
N LEU A 92 -20.46 -32.72 18.59
CA LEU A 92 -19.50 -33.07 17.55
C LEU A 92 -19.80 -32.33 16.24
N GLU A 93 -21.07 -32.21 15.84
CA GLU A 93 -21.47 -31.46 14.65
C GLU A 93 -21.17 -29.95 14.75
N ALA A 94 -21.27 -29.37 15.95
CA ALA A 94 -20.97 -27.96 16.17
C ALA A 94 -19.44 -27.69 16.18
N GLU A 95 -18.66 -28.61 16.73
CA GLU A 95 -17.20 -28.57 16.68
C GLU A 95 -16.69 -28.75 15.25
N ASP A 96 -17.23 -29.71 14.50
CA ASP A 96 -16.90 -29.94 13.10
C ASP A 96 -17.28 -28.75 12.21
N GLU A 97 -18.43 -28.10 12.45
CA GLU A 97 -18.80 -26.87 11.73
C GLU A 97 -17.86 -25.70 12.05
N LEU A 98 -17.45 -25.55 13.31
CA LEU A 98 -16.45 -24.55 13.70
C LEU A 98 -15.09 -24.83 13.05
N ILE A 99 -14.66 -26.09 13.00
CA ILE A 99 -13.43 -26.51 12.32
C ILE A 99 -13.54 -26.16 10.83
N ARG A 100 -14.60 -26.58 10.13
CA ARG A 100 -14.81 -26.25 8.70
C ARG A 100 -14.83 -24.74 8.43
N SER A 101 -15.52 -23.98 9.28
CA SER A 101 -15.57 -22.53 9.18
C SER A 101 -14.19 -21.91 9.37
N SER A 102 -13.41 -22.41 10.34
CA SER A 102 -12.04 -21.95 10.60
C SER A 102 -11.10 -22.25 9.43
N GLU A 103 -11.16 -23.46 8.87
CA GLU A 103 -10.38 -23.86 7.70
C GLU A 103 -10.74 -23.02 6.47
N SER A 104 -12.02 -22.74 6.25
CA SER A 104 -12.48 -21.86 5.17
C SER A 104 -11.93 -20.43 5.31
N ILE A 105 -11.94 -19.88 6.53
CA ILE A 105 -11.39 -18.56 6.81
C ILE A 105 -9.88 -18.55 6.53
N ILE A 106 -9.15 -19.55 7.03
CA ILE A 106 -7.70 -19.68 6.81
C ILE A 106 -7.40 -19.78 5.32
N ALA A 107 -8.02 -20.71 4.60
CA ALA A 107 -7.79 -20.91 3.17
C ALA A 107 -8.07 -19.63 2.35
N ARG A 108 -9.12 -18.88 2.71
CA ARG A 108 -9.41 -17.59 2.08
C ARG A 108 -8.29 -16.58 2.29
N PHE A 109 -7.79 -16.45 3.53
CA PHE A 109 -6.72 -15.50 3.83
C PHE A 109 -5.36 -15.95 3.31
N GLU A 110 -5.07 -17.25 3.23
CA GLU A 110 -3.90 -17.79 2.54
C GLU A 110 -3.93 -17.43 1.05
N GLY A 111 -5.08 -17.64 0.38
CA GLY A 111 -5.28 -17.22 -1.00
C GLY A 111 -5.08 -15.73 -1.20
N ASN A 112 -5.64 -14.91 -0.31
CA ASN A 112 -5.47 -13.44 -0.35
C ASN A 112 -4.01 -13.03 -0.14
N ALA A 113 -3.31 -13.62 0.84
CA ALA A 113 -1.91 -13.35 1.12
C ALA A 113 -1.01 -13.72 -0.07
N LYS A 114 -1.25 -14.88 -0.69
CA LYS A 114 -0.55 -15.29 -1.91
C LYS A 114 -0.79 -14.30 -3.05
N ALA A 115 -2.04 -13.89 -3.27
CA ALA A 115 -2.37 -12.92 -4.32
C ALA A 115 -1.71 -11.55 -4.09
N LEU A 116 -1.58 -11.09 -2.84
CA LEU A 116 -0.84 -9.87 -2.51
C LEU A 116 0.66 -10.00 -2.81
N ASN A 117 1.25 -11.15 -2.48
CA ASN A 117 2.66 -11.43 -2.77
C ASN A 117 2.95 -11.50 -4.27
N ASP A 118 2.05 -12.12 -5.05
CA ASP A 118 2.19 -12.21 -6.51
C ASP A 118 2.11 -10.82 -7.14
N LYS A 119 1.13 -9.98 -6.73
CA LYS A 119 1.04 -8.57 -7.17
C LYS A 119 2.29 -7.76 -6.82
N TRP A 120 2.87 -8.00 -5.64
CA TRP A 120 4.10 -7.34 -5.23
C TRP A 120 5.25 -7.69 -6.17
N LYS A 121 5.50 -8.99 -6.43
CA LYS A 121 6.56 -9.44 -7.35
C LYS A 121 6.40 -8.89 -8.76
N ASP A 122 5.17 -8.84 -9.27
CA ASP A 122 4.88 -8.27 -10.58
C ASP A 122 5.21 -6.78 -10.62
N TYR A 123 4.89 -6.04 -9.55
CA TYR A 123 5.24 -4.64 -9.40
C TYR A 123 6.76 -4.44 -9.35
N GLU A 124 7.50 -5.21 -8.54
CA GLU A 124 8.97 -5.12 -8.45
C GLU A 124 9.62 -5.33 -9.83
N SER A 125 9.22 -6.40 -10.51
CA SER A 125 9.74 -6.77 -11.83
C SER A 125 9.44 -5.71 -12.89
N SER A 126 8.23 -5.13 -12.86
CA SER A 126 7.81 -4.08 -13.78
C SER A 126 8.59 -2.79 -13.56
N VAL A 127 8.81 -2.37 -12.31
CA VAL A 127 9.61 -1.19 -11.98
C VAL A 127 11.06 -1.37 -12.42
N GLN A 128 11.67 -2.52 -12.13
CA GLN A 128 13.06 -2.80 -12.47
C GLN A 128 13.29 -2.85 -13.99
N SER A 129 12.43 -3.56 -14.73
CA SER A 129 12.49 -3.63 -16.20
C SER A 129 12.26 -2.26 -16.84
N THR A 130 11.27 -1.50 -16.37
CA THR A 130 11.01 -0.13 -16.85
C THR A 130 12.21 0.79 -16.63
N ARG A 131 12.85 0.70 -15.45
CA ARG A 131 14.05 1.49 -15.12
C ARG A 131 15.22 1.18 -16.05
N GLN A 132 15.49 -0.10 -16.31
CA GLN A 132 16.57 -0.56 -17.19
C GLN A 132 16.33 -0.16 -18.65
N ASN A 133 15.09 -0.32 -19.13
CA ASN A 133 14.70 0.10 -20.47
C ASN A 133 14.86 1.62 -20.63
N TRP A 134 14.45 2.40 -19.62
CA TRP A 134 14.65 3.84 -19.61
C TRP A 134 16.13 4.23 -19.62
N ASP A 135 16.99 3.58 -18.83
CA ASP A 135 18.43 3.85 -18.85
C ASP A 135 19.07 3.62 -20.22
N THR A 136 18.55 2.65 -20.97
CA THR A 136 19.00 2.36 -22.34
C THR A 136 18.56 3.45 -23.32
N GLU A 137 17.28 3.82 -23.31
CA GLU A 137 16.73 4.77 -24.30
C GLU A 137 17.02 6.24 -23.95
N LYS A 138 17.20 6.58 -22.67
CA LYS A 138 17.39 7.98 -22.22
C LYS A 138 18.61 8.63 -22.86
N ALA A 139 19.68 7.87 -23.11
CA ALA A 139 20.91 8.39 -23.74
C ALA A 139 20.66 8.82 -25.19
N LYS A 140 19.88 8.02 -25.93
CA LYS A 140 19.48 8.33 -27.30
C LYS A 140 18.59 9.57 -27.36
N LEU A 141 17.61 9.66 -26.46
CA LEU A 141 16.73 10.83 -26.36
C LEU A 141 17.51 12.11 -25.99
N ARG A 142 18.43 12.03 -25.02
CA ARG A 142 19.33 13.15 -24.65
C ARG A 142 20.16 13.60 -25.85
N ARG A 143 20.72 12.68 -26.63
CA ARG A 143 21.47 13.01 -27.85
C ARG A 143 20.60 13.77 -28.86
N TYR A 144 19.35 13.36 -29.06
CA TYR A 144 18.44 14.06 -29.97
C TYR A 144 18.10 15.47 -29.48
N ILE A 145 17.85 15.65 -28.18
CA ILE A 145 17.65 16.96 -27.56
C ILE A 145 18.87 17.86 -27.82
N MET A 146 20.09 17.37 -27.58
CA MET A 146 21.32 18.14 -27.83
C MET A 146 21.51 18.54 -29.31
N ILE A 147 21.09 17.68 -30.25
CA ILE A 147 21.16 18.01 -31.69
C ILE A 147 20.14 19.11 -32.01
N LEU A 148 18.92 19.01 -31.48
CA LEU A 148 17.88 20.03 -31.66
C LEU A 148 18.29 21.37 -31.03
N GLU A 149 18.95 21.37 -29.87
CA GLU A 149 19.51 22.57 -29.24
C GLU A 149 20.53 23.26 -30.14
N ARG A 150 21.43 22.48 -30.76
CA ARG A 150 22.38 23.01 -31.75
C ARG A 150 21.68 23.61 -32.96
N ILE A 151 20.64 22.96 -33.48
CA ILE A 151 19.84 23.48 -34.60
C ILE A 151 19.13 24.78 -34.21
N ARG A 152 18.55 24.84 -33.02
CA ARG A 152 17.91 26.05 -32.47
C ARG A 152 18.92 27.20 -32.37
N ASN A 153 20.10 26.92 -31.81
CA ASN A 153 21.18 27.92 -31.69
C ASN A 153 21.60 28.45 -33.05
N LYS A 154 21.79 27.56 -34.03
CA LYS A 154 22.09 27.96 -35.40
C LYS A 154 21.03 28.92 -35.96
N TYR A 155 19.74 28.62 -35.82
CA TYR A 155 18.69 29.54 -36.28
C TYR A 155 18.71 30.89 -35.52
N GLY A 156 19.04 30.87 -34.22
CA GLY A 156 19.23 32.08 -33.44
C GLY A 156 20.40 32.94 -33.94
N ASP A 157 21.48 32.31 -34.38
CA ASP A 157 22.62 33.00 -34.97
C ASP A 157 22.32 33.49 -36.40
N ASP A 158 21.62 32.68 -37.21
CA ASP A 158 21.14 33.07 -38.54
C ASP A 158 20.22 34.31 -38.44
N LEU A 159 19.35 34.41 -37.41
CA LEU A 159 18.51 35.60 -37.17
C LEU A 159 19.35 36.87 -36.92
N LYS A 160 20.37 36.78 -36.06
CA LYS A 160 21.29 37.89 -35.78
C LYS A 160 22.05 38.32 -37.04
N GLU A 161 22.47 37.35 -37.86
CA GLU A 161 23.15 37.62 -39.12
C GLU A 161 22.26 38.41 -40.09
N VAL A 162 20.98 38.02 -40.20
CA VAL A 162 20.02 38.70 -41.07
C VAL A 162 19.73 40.13 -40.58
N GLU A 163 19.65 40.34 -39.27
CA GLU A 163 19.54 41.67 -38.67
C GLU A 163 20.79 42.53 -38.95
N LEU A 164 21.99 41.96 -38.83
CA LEU A 164 23.23 42.66 -39.15
C LEU A 164 23.28 43.08 -40.63
N ARG A 165 22.97 42.16 -41.55
CA ARG A 165 22.95 42.44 -43.00
C ARG A 165 21.98 43.59 -43.35
N ARG A 166 20.81 43.65 -42.71
CA ARG A 166 19.88 44.78 -42.87
C ARG A 166 20.49 46.07 -42.34
N SER A 167 21.05 46.04 -41.13
CA SER A 167 21.63 47.23 -40.48
C SER A 167 22.77 47.86 -41.28
N MET A 168 23.50 47.04 -42.04
CA MET A 168 24.58 47.46 -42.93
C MET A 168 24.10 47.85 -44.34
N GLY A 169 22.79 47.75 -44.62
CA GLY A 169 22.20 48.06 -45.92
C GLY A 169 22.51 47.03 -47.03
N LEU A 170 22.95 45.81 -46.67
CA LEU A 170 23.23 44.74 -47.65
C LEU A 170 21.97 44.07 -48.21
N ILE A 171 20.84 44.22 -47.51
CA ILE A 171 19.55 43.68 -47.93
C ILE A 171 18.46 44.73 -47.72
N ASP A 172 17.46 44.72 -48.59
CA ASP A 172 16.27 45.56 -48.47
C ASP A 172 15.27 45.02 -47.44
N ASP A 173 14.27 45.83 -47.11
CA ASP A 173 13.27 45.52 -46.10
C ASP A 173 12.36 44.33 -46.46
N ASP A 174 12.02 44.14 -47.73
CA ASP A 174 11.19 43.01 -48.17
C ASP A 174 11.96 41.69 -48.05
N THR A 175 13.21 41.68 -48.53
CA THR A 175 14.12 40.53 -48.38
C THR A 175 14.37 40.20 -46.91
N TYR A 176 14.62 41.22 -46.08
CA TYR A 176 14.80 41.05 -44.64
C TYR A 176 13.58 40.40 -43.99
N ASN A 177 12.38 40.95 -44.21
CA ASN A 177 11.16 40.47 -43.55
C ASN A 177 10.85 39.02 -43.95
N LYS A 178 10.99 38.66 -45.23
CA LYS A 178 10.81 37.28 -45.71
C LYS A 178 11.80 36.31 -45.07
N LEU A 179 13.07 36.68 -44.99
CA LEU A 179 14.11 35.83 -44.43
C LEU A 179 13.96 35.68 -42.91
N LYS A 180 13.70 36.79 -42.20
CA LYS A 180 13.43 36.80 -40.77
C LYS A 180 12.23 35.92 -40.44
N ASP A 181 11.09 36.10 -41.11
CA ASP A 181 9.89 35.30 -40.85
C ASP A 181 10.12 33.81 -41.08
N SER A 182 10.84 33.45 -42.15
CA SER A 182 11.15 32.05 -42.46
C SER A 182 12.04 31.40 -41.39
N ILE A 183 13.10 32.09 -40.96
CA ILE A 183 14.02 31.59 -39.93
C ILE A 183 13.32 31.56 -38.57
N GLN A 184 12.58 32.61 -38.21
CA GLN A 184 11.84 32.71 -36.95
C GLN A 184 10.84 31.56 -36.81
N LYS A 185 10.04 31.26 -37.85
CA LYS A 185 9.12 30.11 -37.84
C LYS A 185 9.82 28.79 -37.57
N ARG A 186 11.02 28.58 -38.13
CA ARG A 186 11.82 27.37 -37.90
C ARG A 186 12.41 27.35 -36.49
N PHE A 187 12.91 28.50 -36.01
CA PHE A 187 13.40 28.68 -34.65
C PHE A 187 12.31 28.33 -33.63
N ASP A 188 11.14 28.95 -33.73
CA ASP A 188 10.02 28.75 -32.81
C ASP A 188 9.53 27.30 -32.81
N LYS A 189 9.48 26.67 -33.99
CA LYS A 189 9.12 25.25 -34.10
C LYS A 189 10.08 24.36 -33.31
N VAL A 190 11.39 24.57 -33.44
CA VAL A 190 12.39 23.76 -32.74
C VAL A 190 12.41 24.09 -31.24
N ASP A 191 12.33 25.38 -30.88
CA ASP A 191 12.34 25.83 -29.49
C ASP A 191 11.14 25.28 -28.70
N ASN A 192 9.94 25.33 -29.28
CA ASN A 192 8.74 24.77 -28.66
C ASN A 192 8.84 23.24 -28.48
N LYS A 193 9.39 22.53 -29.47
CA LYS A 193 9.60 21.08 -29.33
C LYS A 193 10.69 20.73 -28.33
N LEU A 194 11.75 21.53 -28.20
CA LEU A 194 12.75 21.36 -27.15
C LEU A 194 12.14 21.52 -25.76
N LYS A 195 11.30 22.54 -25.54
CA LYS A 195 10.59 22.73 -24.27
C LYS A 195 9.70 21.54 -23.92
N GLU A 196 8.89 21.08 -24.88
CA GLU A 196 8.02 19.91 -24.71
C GLU A 196 8.82 18.63 -24.40
N LEU A 197 9.88 18.36 -25.16
CA LEU A 197 10.71 17.16 -24.98
C LEU A 197 11.42 17.17 -23.64
N ASN A 198 11.98 18.30 -23.22
CA ASN A 198 12.64 18.42 -21.92
C ASN A 198 11.65 18.23 -20.76
N ALA A 199 10.45 18.81 -20.84
CA ALA A 199 9.43 18.63 -19.81
C ALA A 199 9.02 17.15 -19.68
N ARG A 200 8.70 16.48 -20.80
CA ARG A 200 8.33 15.05 -20.79
C ARG A 200 9.47 14.15 -20.34
N TYR A 201 10.71 14.46 -20.75
CA TYR A 201 11.88 13.72 -20.29
C TYR A 201 12.02 13.78 -18.77
N GLN A 202 11.91 14.97 -18.18
CA GLN A 202 12.00 15.16 -16.73
C GLN A 202 10.84 14.48 -15.98
N GLU A 203 9.63 14.55 -16.51
CA GLU A 203 8.45 13.90 -15.94
C GLU A 203 8.59 12.37 -15.90
N ILE A 204 9.04 11.77 -17.01
CA ILE A 204 9.29 10.33 -17.11
C ILE A 204 10.41 9.92 -16.14
N GLU A 205 11.53 10.64 -16.16
CA GLU A 205 12.67 10.35 -15.28
C GLU A 205 12.29 10.45 -13.80
N THR A 206 11.54 11.47 -13.43
CA THR A 206 11.04 11.67 -12.06
C THR A 206 10.12 10.52 -11.64
N THR A 207 9.13 10.19 -12.47
CA THR A 207 8.14 9.14 -12.17
C THR A 207 8.81 7.77 -12.00
N ILE A 208 9.68 7.40 -12.93
CA ILE A 208 10.42 6.13 -12.86
C ILE A 208 11.29 6.08 -11.60
N ASN A 209 12.00 7.17 -11.28
CA ASN A 209 12.84 7.23 -10.09
C ASN A 209 12.03 7.18 -8.79
N GLN A 210 10.83 7.77 -8.73
CA GLN A 210 9.95 7.65 -7.56
C GLN A 210 9.55 6.19 -7.30
N HIS A 211 9.13 5.46 -8.34
CA HIS A 211 8.78 4.05 -8.22
C HIS A 211 10.00 3.19 -7.85
N TYR A 212 11.16 3.49 -8.42
CA TYR A 212 12.41 2.80 -8.10
C TYR A 212 12.89 3.04 -6.67
N ARG A 213 12.81 4.28 -6.17
CA ARG A 213 13.09 4.61 -4.75
C ARG A 213 12.14 3.88 -3.82
N ARG A 214 10.84 3.88 -4.14
CA ARG A 214 9.85 3.13 -3.36
C ARG A 214 10.23 1.65 -3.28
N LEU A 215 10.60 1.05 -4.41
CA LEU A 215 11.07 -0.34 -4.47
C LEU A 215 12.29 -0.56 -3.55
N LEU A 216 13.30 0.31 -3.59
CA LEU A 216 14.49 0.24 -2.73
C LEU A 216 14.14 0.36 -1.24
N LEU A 217 13.21 1.25 -0.87
CA LEU A 217 12.84 1.45 0.53
C LEU A 217 12.04 0.27 1.11
N THR A 218 11.19 -0.35 0.28
CA THR A 218 10.30 -1.43 0.72
C THR A 218 10.89 -2.82 0.55
N THR A 219 11.98 -2.95 -0.20
CA THR A 219 12.70 -4.22 -0.34
C THR A 219 13.95 -4.23 0.51
N VAL A 220 14.11 -5.29 1.31
CA VAL A 220 15.42 -5.66 1.84
C VAL A 220 16.18 -6.36 0.71
N THR A 221 16.51 -5.62 -0.35
CA THR A 221 17.33 -6.15 -1.43
C THR A 221 18.81 -6.16 -1.02
N PRO A 222 19.62 -7.10 -1.54
CA PRO A 222 21.07 -7.06 -1.44
C PRO A 222 21.66 -5.74 -1.94
N GLU A 223 20.97 -5.05 -2.85
CA GLU A 223 21.36 -3.75 -3.40
C GLU A 223 21.23 -2.61 -2.39
N VAL A 224 20.15 -2.56 -1.60
CA VAL A 224 20.01 -1.61 -0.48
C VAL A 224 21.05 -1.90 0.60
N SER A 225 21.34 -3.17 0.85
CA SER A 225 22.40 -3.57 1.76
C SER A 225 23.79 -3.20 1.24
N LYS A 226 24.06 -3.34 -0.07
CA LYS A 226 25.29 -2.89 -0.75
C LYS A 226 25.40 -1.37 -0.75
N LEU A 227 24.30 -0.64 -0.95
CA LEU A 227 24.27 0.82 -0.91
C LEU A 227 24.58 1.32 0.50
N LYS A 228 23.95 0.74 1.54
CA LYS A 228 24.29 1.01 2.94
C LYS A 228 25.74 0.64 3.28
N LEU A 229 26.24 -0.48 2.76
CA LEU A 229 27.64 -0.88 2.93
C LEU A 229 28.61 0.09 2.21
N SER A 230 28.25 0.56 1.02
CA SER A 230 29.04 1.53 0.26
C SER A 230 29.07 2.89 0.95
N LEU A 231 27.97 3.30 1.57
CA LEU A 231 27.89 4.51 2.40
C LEU A 231 28.79 4.38 3.64
N ALA A 232 28.72 3.24 4.34
CA ALA A 232 29.58 2.96 5.49
C ALA A 232 31.08 2.96 5.12
N LYS A 233 31.44 2.39 3.96
CA LYS A 233 32.81 2.39 3.44
C LYS A 233 33.28 3.79 3.03
N LEU A 234 32.38 4.61 2.47
CA LEU A 234 32.66 6.01 2.16
C LEU A 234 32.93 6.83 3.43
N GLU A 235 32.14 6.63 4.48
CA GLU A 235 32.35 7.24 5.80
C GLU A 235 33.67 6.80 6.46
N GLU A 236 34.03 5.52 6.34
CA GLU A 236 35.32 5.00 6.80
C GLU A 236 36.49 5.65 6.04
N MET A 237 36.43 5.72 4.71
CA MET A 237 37.48 6.38 3.91
C MET A 237 37.61 7.88 4.24
N TYR A 238 36.51 8.55 4.58
CA TYR A 238 36.55 9.94 5.03
C TYR A 238 37.16 10.08 6.42
N ARG A 239 36.76 9.23 7.38
CA ARG A 239 37.37 9.19 8.73
C ARG A 239 38.87 8.90 8.69
N ASP A 240 39.30 8.02 7.79
CA ASP A 240 40.69 7.66 7.57
C ASP A 240 41.50 8.73 6.81
N GLY A 241 40.86 9.83 6.38
CA GLY A 241 41.50 10.90 5.61
C GLY A 241 41.89 10.52 4.18
N LYS A 242 41.42 9.37 3.67
CA LYS A 242 41.72 8.87 2.31
C LYS A 242 40.99 9.65 1.22
N ILE A 243 39.91 10.37 1.56
CA ILE A 243 39.16 11.22 0.64
C ILE A 243 38.91 12.59 1.27
N SER A 244 38.86 13.64 0.43
CA SER A 244 38.54 14.99 0.90
C SER A 244 37.06 15.11 1.26
N LYS A 245 36.73 16.07 2.13
CA LYS A 245 35.35 16.37 2.53
C LYS A 245 34.43 16.64 1.33
N GLU A 246 34.94 17.34 0.33
CA GLU A 246 34.19 17.69 -0.88
C GLU A 246 33.81 16.46 -1.72
N VAL A 247 34.73 15.49 -1.82
CA VAL A 247 34.49 14.22 -2.50
C VAL A 247 33.53 13.34 -1.69
N TYR A 248 33.70 13.29 -0.37
CA TYR A 248 32.77 12.60 0.53
C TYR A 248 31.35 13.12 0.40
N GLU A 249 31.12 14.43 0.53
CA GLU A 249 29.78 15.02 0.47
C GLU A 249 29.11 14.80 -0.89
N LYS A 250 29.87 14.87 -1.99
CA LYS A 250 29.33 14.62 -3.33
C LYS A 250 28.88 13.16 -3.50
N LEU A 251 29.74 12.20 -3.17
CA LEU A 251 29.42 10.77 -3.27
C LEU A 251 28.33 10.36 -2.29
N LYS A 252 28.33 10.94 -1.08
CA LYS A 252 27.28 10.75 -0.08
C LYS A 252 25.95 11.26 -0.63
N ALA A 253 25.89 12.46 -1.19
CA ALA A 253 24.68 13.00 -1.79
C ALA A 253 24.18 12.17 -2.99
N GLU A 254 25.09 11.58 -3.78
CA GLU A 254 24.72 10.66 -4.86
C GLU A 254 24.13 9.35 -4.32
N ILE A 255 24.71 8.77 -3.27
CA ILE A 255 24.23 7.51 -2.66
C ILE A 255 22.94 7.74 -1.87
N GLU A 256 22.90 8.75 -1.01
CA GLU A 256 21.69 9.15 -0.27
C GLU A 256 20.59 9.63 -1.21
N GLY A 257 20.96 10.29 -2.31
CA GLY A 257 20.05 10.67 -3.39
C GLY A 257 19.47 9.49 -4.16
N VAL A 258 20.00 8.28 -4.00
CA VAL A 258 19.41 7.04 -4.53
C VAL A 258 18.58 6.30 -3.46
N ILE A 259 18.91 6.46 -2.17
CA ILE A 259 18.24 5.79 -1.05
C ILE A 259 17.02 6.57 -0.52
N SER A 260 17.09 7.90 -0.47
CA SER A 260 16.04 8.81 0.06
C SER A 260 14.96 9.10 -0.98
#